data_AF-A0A7G4A1U3-F1
#
_entry.id   AF-A0A7G4A1U3-F1
#
_cell.length_a   1.000
_cell.length_b   1.000
_cell.length_c   1.000
_cell.angle_alpha   90.00
_cell.angle_beta   90.00
_cell.angle_gamma   90.00
#
_symmetry.space_group_name_H-M   'P 1'
#
loop_
_entity.id
_entity.type
_entity.pdbx_description
1 polymer ?
#
loop_
_entity_poly.entity_id
_entity_poly.type
_entity_poly.pdbx_seq_one_letter_code
_entity_poly.pdbx_strand_id
1 'polypeptide(L)'
;MWRDVPNLKDWEKLCEKCGLTASEVNTLLAPVTQALQKYHSIPKTQLELLDKRMKLLSQINNMCTHLMGTEPKVVEPLVIIQKLAENKAIYLEKLKDYYKKAKPRHVLKNELLRTLKEREETHCNNPLLRLSGATLIERLDPAHRTIEFKYSDIEKGFNRACYPMNTAFYEWVREIDPPPFFLWLEEHPLTTALEGVSDNWTDAYKTKVTSVDYELRDKVQVKIDDKKLKIISKDSLAETPLLNTARLKNLFFKMGMPYGGSAFVWDKFNDNLFHVHPHKAGVFHHSSLFQGRKVRCAGMWLVKDGMVAMISNSSGHYKPDTLHFYQLIRFLHEKGVVNNCTSVADFLRPLPYSEGTRIPSSFIPLQEYLTWAEGQPAVAQYLETEKLQPLTPPQQNVAGTLGANGG
;
A
#
# COMPACT_ATOMS: atom_id res chain seq x y z
N MET A 1 13.01 -4.61 -10.03
CA MET A 1 12.20 -5.76 -10.48
C MET A 1 11.41 -5.48 -11.77
N TRP A 2 11.34 -4.25 -12.29
CA TRP A 2 10.46 -3.92 -13.45
C TRP A 2 11.11 -3.02 -14.52
N ARG A 3 12.35 -2.54 -14.28
CA ARG A 3 13.10 -1.78 -15.30
C ARG A 3 13.38 -2.69 -16.50
N ASP A 4 13.39 -2.08 -17.67
CA ASP A 4 13.69 -2.77 -18.91
C ASP A 4 15.19 -3.02 -19.06
N VAL A 5 15.56 -3.91 -19.99
CA VAL A 5 16.94 -4.00 -20.46
C VAL A 5 17.30 -2.72 -21.25
N PRO A 6 18.55 -2.23 -21.19
CA PRO A 6 18.95 -1.00 -21.87
C PRO A 6 18.77 -1.11 -23.38
N ASN A 7 18.48 0.04 -24.02
CA ASN A 7 18.61 0.17 -25.46
C ASN A 7 20.09 0.05 -25.89
N LEU A 8 20.37 0.00 -27.20
CA LEU A 8 21.74 -0.21 -27.68
C LEU A 8 22.72 0.85 -27.22
N LYS A 9 22.33 2.13 -27.25
CA LYS A 9 23.18 3.24 -26.80
C LYS A 9 23.52 3.13 -25.31
N ASP A 10 22.54 2.80 -24.48
CA ASP A 10 22.76 2.62 -23.04
C ASP A 10 23.51 1.34 -22.72
N TRP A 11 23.37 0.29 -23.55
CA TRP A 11 24.13 -0.94 -23.44
C TRP A 11 25.62 -0.72 -23.71
N GLU A 12 25.95 0.02 -24.77
CA GLU A 12 27.32 0.39 -25.11
C GLU A 12 27.96 1.21 -23.98
N LYS A 13 27.26 2.23 -23.47
CA LYS A 13 27.72 3.02 -22.33
C LYS A 13 27.89 2.21 -21.05
N LEU A 14 27.00 1.26 -20.79
CA LEU A 14 27.13 0.35 -19.65
C LEU A 14 28.39 -0.50 -19.79
N CYS A 15 28.65 -1.06 -20.98
CA CYS A 15 29.86 -1.83 -21.25
C CYS A 15 31.13 -0.98 -21.09
N GLU A 16 31.13 0.24 -21.62
CA GLU A 16 32.24 1.19 -21.47
C GLU A 16 32.54 1.48 -19.99
N LYS A 17 31.50 1.72 -19.19
CA LYS A 17 31.63 1.91 -17.74
C LYS A 17 32.18 0.69 -17.01
N CYS A 18 31.95 -0.50 -17.53
CA CYS A 18 32.53 -1.75 -17.02
C CYS A 18 33.94 -2.02 -17.60
N GLY A 19 34.52 -1.09 -18.37
CA GLY A 19 35.88 -1.19 -18.89
C GLY A 19 36.03 -1.90 -20.23
N LEU A 20 34.95 -2.12 -20.99
CA LEU A 20 35.03 -2.70 -22.34
C LEU A 20 35.16 -1.62 -23.41
N THR A 21 36.02 -1.87 -24.40
CA THR A 21 36.10 -1.07 -25.62
C THR A 21 34.99 -1.44 -26.61
N ALA A 22 34.68 -0.54 -27.56
CA ALA A 22 33.69 -0.79 -28.60
C ALA A 22 34.03 -2.04 -29.45
N SER A 23 35.33 -2.31 -29.70
CA SER A 23 35.76 -3.51 -30.43
C SER A 23 35.45 -4.78 -29.65
N GLU A 24 35.66 -4.77 -28.33
CA GLU A 24 35.34 -5.91 -27.47
C GLU A 24 33.84 -6.14 -27.36
N VAL A 25 33.03 -5.09 -27.28
CA VAL A 25 31.56 -5.23 -27.32
C VAL A 25 31.11 -5.86 -28.64
N ASN A 26 31.67 -5.41 -29.77
CA ASN A 26 31.32 -5.91 -31.10
C ASN A 26 31.85 -7.33 -31.40
N THR A 27 32.77 -7.85 -30.60
CA THR A 27 33.35 -9.19 -30.80
C THR A 27 32.87 -10.17 -29.73
N LEU A 28 33.10 -9.85 -28.46
CA LEU A 28 32.77 -10.71 -27.32
C LEU A 28 31.27 -10.70 -26.98
N LEU A 29 30.60 -9.55 -27.15
CA LEU A 29 29.21 -9.35 -26.75
C LEU A 29 28.23 -9.22 -27.93
N ALA A 30 28.72 -9.41 -29.16
CA ALA A 30 27.92 -9.31 -30.39
C ALA A 30 26.59 -10.08 -30.32
N PRO A 31 26.55 -11.33 -29.80
CA PRO A 31 25.29 -12.07 -29.71
C PRO A 31 24.27 -11.36 -28.82
N VAL A 32 24.68 -10.87 -27.64
CA VAL A 32 23.79 -10.17 -26.69
C VAL A 32 23.33 -8.84 -27.29
N THR A 33 24.23 -8.10 -27.92
CA THR A 33 23.91 -6.84 -28.62
C THR A 33 22.84 -7.04 -29.70
N GLN A 34 22.97 -8.07 -30.54
CA GLN A 34 21.96 -8.40 -31.56
C GLN A 34 20.61 -8.83 -30.93
N ALA A 35 20.65 -9.59 -29.84
CA ALA A 35 19.44 -10.01 -29.14
C ALA A 35 18.71 -8.81 -28.50
N LEU A 36 19.45 -7.86 -27.92
CA LEU A 36 18.90 -6.59 -27.41
C LEU A 36 18.28 -5.74 -28.53
N GLN A 37 18.95 -5.61 -29.68
CA GLN A 37 18.40 -4.92 -30.84
C GLN A 37 17.07 -5.54 -31.28
N LYS A 38 17.03 -6.87 -31.38
CA LYS A 38 15.81 -7.61 -31.74
C LYS A 38 14.72 -7.43 -30.71
N TYR A 39 15.04 -7.44 -29.42
CA TYR A 39 14.07 -7.19 -28.34
C TYR A 39 13.44 -5.80 -28.45
N HIS A 40 14.25 -4.75 -28.65
CA HIS A 40 13.75 -3.37 -28.75
C HIS A 40 13.08 -3.06 -30.10
N SER A 41 13.26 -3.90 -31.12
CA SER A 41 12.48 -3.79 -32.38
C SER A 41 11.01 -4.18 -32.23
N ILE A 42 10.64 -4.80 -31.11
CA ILE A 42 9.27 -5.22 -30.83
C ILE A 42 8.50 -4.06 -30.16
N PRO A 43 7.37 -3.59 -30.74
CA PRO A 43 6.52 -2.59 -30.10
C PRO A 43 6.15 -2.97 -28.66
N LYS A 44 6.39 -2.07 -27.70
CA LYS A 44 6.18 -2.38 -26.27
C LYS A 44 4.75 -2.11 -25.80
N THR A 45 4.02 -1.30 -26.55
CA THR A 45 2.63 -0.91 -26.29
C THR A 45 1.58 -1.88 -26.84
N GLN A 46 2.02 -2.95 -27.53
CA GLN A 46 1.17 -3.99 -28.10
C GLN A 46 1.09 -5.24 -27.19
N LEU A 47 -0.11 -5.57 -26.74
CA LEU A 47 -0.37 -6.63 -25.75
C LEU A 47 -0.07 -8.03 -26.31
N GLU A 48 -0.40 -8.26 -27.57
CA GLU A 48 -0.20 -9.50 -28.30
C GLU A 48 1.28 -9.86 -28.50
N LEU A 49 2.19 -8.89 -28.34
CA LEU A 49 3.62 -9.08 -28.49
C LEU A 49 4.36 -9.39 -27.19
N LEU A 50 3.67 -9.43 -26.04
CA LEU A 50 4.29 -9.74 -24.75
C LEU A 50 5.02 -11.09 -24.74
N ASP A 51 4.43 -12.14 -25.33
CA ASP A 51 5.05 -13.46 -25.39
C ASP A 51 6.34 -13.48 -26.21
N LYS A 52 6.34 -12.73 -27.32
CA LYS A 52 7.52 -12.57 -28.16
C LYS A 52 8.64 -11.86 -27.40
N ARG A 53 8.31 -10.80 -26.65
CA ARG A 53 9.25 -10.06 -25.79
C ARG A 53 9.83 -10.96 -24.69
N MET A 54 8.99 -11.70 -23.97
CA MET A 54 9.44 -12.62 -22.91
C MET A 54 10.38 -13.71 -23.45
N LYS A 55 10.08 -14.28 -24.63
CA LYS A 55 10.96 -15.25 -25.28
C LYS A 55 12.34 -14.66 -25.59
N LEU A 56 12.40 -13.42 -26.08
CA LEU A 56 13.68 -12.75 -26.36
C LEU A 56 14.47 -12.44 -25.08
N LEU A 57 13.80 -12.03 -24.00
CA LEU A 57 14.46 -11.84 -22.70
C LEU A 57 15.03 -13.14 -22.15
N SER A 58 14.31 -14.26 -22.30
CA SER A 58 14.83 -15.59 -21.93
C SER A 58 16.06 -15.98 -22.77
N GLN A 59 16.05 -15.67 -24.07
CA GLN A 59 17.21 -15.88 -24.94
C GLN A 59 18.42 -15.05 -24.50
N ILE A 60 18.22 -13.75 -24.22
CA ILE A 60 19.26 -12.85 -23.68
C ILE A 60 19.85 -13.44 -22.40
N ASN A 61 19.00 -13.92 -21.48
CA ASN A 61 19.46 -14.50 -20.22
C ASN A 61 20.37 -15.72 -20.44
N ASN A 62 19.95 -16.67 -21.29
CA ASN A 62 20.74 -17.86 -21.60
C ASN A 62 22.09 -17.50 -22.25
N MET A 63 22.10 -16.49 -23.12
CA MET A 63 23.32 -16.00 -23.78
C MET A 63 24.28 -15.36 -22.78
N CYS A 64 23.79 -14.55 -21.83
CA CYS A 64 24.60 -14.02 -20.74
C CYS A 64 25.26 -15.15 -19.93
N THR A 65 24.50 -16.18 -19.55
CA THR A 65 25.04 -17.34 -18.79
C THR A 65 26.20 -18.01 -19.51
N HIS A 66 26.09 -18.24 -20.82
CA HIS A 66 27.15 -18.85 -21.60
C HIS A 66 28.39 -17.95 -21.74
N LEU A 67 28.20 -16.65 -21.97
CA LEU A 67 29.30 -15.71 -22.19
C LEU A 67 30.05 -15.33 -20.91
N MET A 68 29.41 -15.37 -19.75
CA MET A 68 30.11 -15.10 -18.48
C MET A 68 31.25 -16.10 -18.19
N GLY A 69 31.22 -17.29 -18.81
CA GLY A 69 32.29 -18.28 -18.70
C GLY A 69 33.49 -18.06 -19.62
N THR A 70 33.47 -17.06 -20.52
CA THR A 70 34.51 -16.89 -21.54
C THR A 70 35.62 -15.93 -21.10
N GLU A 71 35.27 -14.78 -20.55
CA GLU A 71 36.21 -13.71 -20.21
C GLU A 71 35.80 -12.98 -18.92
N PRO A 72 36.68 -12.85 -17.90
CA PRO A 72 36.30 -12.23 -16.62
C PRO A 72 35.75 -10.81 -16.74
N LYS A 73 36.28 -10.01 -17.67
CA LYS A 73 35.85 -8.61 -17.88
C LYS A 73 34.42 -8.46 -18.40
N VAL A 74 33.84 -9.50 -19.02
CA VAL A 74 32.45 -9.42 -19.52
C VAL A 74 31.42 -9.74 -18.45
N VAL A 75 31.84 -10.28 -17.30
CA VAL A 75 30.94 -10.78 -16.26
C VAL A 75 30.07 -9.67 -15.69
N GLU A 76 30.65 -8.53 -15.31
CA GLU A 76 29.92 -7.43 -14.68
C GLU A 76 28.74 -6.89 -15.52
N PRO A 77 28.93 -6.46 -16.78
CA PRO A 77 27.81 -5.98 -17.58
C PRO A 77 26.79 -7.09 -17.87
N LEU A 78 27.23 -8.34 -18.05
CA LEU A 78 26.32 -9.47 -18.32
C LEU A 78 25.45 -9.84 -17.11
N VAL A 79 25.98 -9.80 -15.88
CA VAL A 79 25.19 -10.02 -14.65
C VAL A 79 24.10 -8.96 -14.53
N ILE A 80 24.40 -7.69 -14.83
CA ILE A 80 23.41 -6.60 -14.80
C ILE A 80 22.29 -6.86 -15.81
N ILE A 81 22.62 -7.17 -17.07
CA ILE A 81 21.63 -7.44 -18.12
C ILE A 81 20.80 -8.68 -17.82
N GLN A 82 21.45 -9.76 -17.38
CA GLN A 82 20.78 -10.98 -16.96
C GLN A 82 19.73 -10.67 -15.89
N LYS A 83 20.11 -9.92 -14.86
CA LYS A 83 19.18 -9.56 -13.78
C LYS A 83 18.03 -8.68 -14.26
N LEU A 84 18.29 -7.74 -15.17
CA LEU A 84 17.24 -6.91 -15.78
C LEU A 84 16.30 -7.77 -16.64
N ALA A 85 16.83 -8.66 -17.46
CA ALA A 85 16.06 -9.52 -18.35
C ALA A 85 15.13 -10.46 -17.58
N GLU A 86 15.64 -11.12 -16.52
CA GLU A 86 14.85 -11.98 -15.63
C GLU A 86 13.71 -11.22 -14.98
N ASN A 87 14.04 -10.08 -14.34
CA ASN A 87 13.06 -9.24 -13.67
C ASN A 87 11.99 -8.74 -14.63
N LYS A 88 12.41 -8.31 -15.84
CA LYS A 88 11.50 -7.82 -16.87
C LYS A 88 10.58 -8.93 -17.37
N ALA A 89 11.11 -10.13 -17.61
CA ALA A 89 10.28 -11.28 -18.03
C ALA A 89 9.22 -11.61 -16.97
N ILE A 90 9.59 -11.66 -15.69
CA ILE A 90 8.64 -11.86 -14.57
C ILE A 90 7.57 -10.76 -14.56
N TYR A 91 7.96 -9.50 -14.77
CA TYR A 91 7.02 -8.39 -14.83
C TYR A 91 6.06 -8.50 -16.04
N LEU A 92 6.55 -8.87 -17.23
CA LEU A 92 5.71 -9.02 -18.42
C LEU A 92 4.68 -10.15 -18.26
N GLU A 93 5.02 -11.23 -17.55
CA GLU A 93 4.06 -12.29 -17.21
C GLU A 93 2.94 -11.72 -16.31
N LYS A 94 3.29 -10.96 -15.27
CA LYS A 94 2.32 -10.28 -14.40
C LYS A 94 1.45 -9.28 -15.16
N LEU A 95 2.05 -8.52 -16.08
CA LEU A 95 1.35 -7.56 -16.95
C LEU A 95 0.35 -8.28 -17.87
N LYS A 96 0.76 -9.39 -18.49
CA LYS A 96 -0.09 -10.25 -19.30
C LYS A 96 -1.27 -10.76 -18.49
N ASP A 97 -1.02 -11.28 -17.29
CA ASP A 97 -2.05 -11.79 -16.38
C ASP A 97 -3.02 -10.70 -15.88
N TYR A 98 -2.53 -9.48 -15.66
CA TYR A 98 -3.37 -8.33 -15.37
C TYR A 98 -4.36 -8.08 -16.51
N TYR A 99 -3.89 -7.96 -17.75
CA TYR A 99 -4.77 -7.64 -18.89
C TYR A 99 -5.77 -8.76 -19.22
N LYS A 100 -5.44 -10.03 -18.97
CA LYS A 100 -6.41 -11.15 -19.06
C LYS A 100 -7.64 -10.95 -18.15
N LYS A 101 -7.46 -10.27 -17.01
CA LYS A 101 -8.47 -10.11 -15.95
C LYS A 101 -9.01 -8.67 -15.86
N ALA A 102 -8.39 -7.74 -16.58
CA ALA A 102 -8.70 -6.33 -16.49
C ALA A 102 -10.10 -6.05 -17.07
N LYS A 103 -10.78 -5.07 -16.47
CA LYS A 103 -12.09 -4.60 -16.93
C LYS A 103 -11.88 -3.32 -17.74
N PRO A 104 -12.77 -2.98 -18.70
CA PRO A 104 -12.67 -1.73 -19.47
C PRO A 104 -12.43 -0.50 -18.58
N ARG A 105 -13.16 -0.40 -17.47
CA ARG A 105 -13.01 0.65 -16.44
C ARG A 105 -11.66 0.75 -15.73
N HIS A 106 -10.74 -0.19 -15.95
CA HIS A 106 -9.38 -0.16 -15.42
C HIS A 106 -8.33 0.09 -16.51
N VAL A 107 -8.71 0.04 -17.79
CA VAL A 107 -7.82 0.00 -18.95
C VAL A 107 -8.04 1.22 -19.84
N LEU A 108 -9.30 1.51 -20.16
CA LEU A 108 -9.68 2.64 -21.00
C LEU A 108 -9.51 3.93 -20.21
N LYS A 109 -8.78 4.89 -20.76
CA LYS A 109 -8.37 6.12 -20.06
C LYS A 109 -9.55 6.86 -19.41
N ASN A 110 -10.57 7.17 -20.19
CA ASN A 110 -11.72 7.95 -19.70
C ASN A 110 -12.52 7.18 -18.64
N GLU A 111 -12.70 5.87 -18.80
CA GLU A 111 -13.40 5.06 -17.80
C GLU A 111 -12.58 4.89 -16.52
N LEU A 112 -11.26 4.77 -16.63
CA LEU A 112 -10.37 4.72 -15.48
C LEU A 112 -10.46 6.02 -14.70
N LEU A 113 -10.29 7.18 -15.35
CA LEU A 113 -10.37 8.49 -14.67
C LEU A 113 -11.73 8.71 -14.00
N ARG A 114 -12.84 8.36 -14.68
CA ARG A 114 -14.17 8.37 -14.07
C ARG A 114 -14.25 7.47 -12.83
N THR A 115 -13.72 6.25 -12.92
CA THR A 115 -13.68 5.30 -11.80
C THR A 115 -12.86 5.82 -10.61
N LEU A 116 -11.76 6.55 -10.87
CA LEU A 116 -10.95 7.16 -9.82
C LEU A 116 -11.68 8.32 -9.16
N LYS A 117 -12.34 9.18 -9.95
CA LYS A 117 -13.15 10.30 -9.45
C LYS A 117 -14.28 9.83 -8.54
N GLU A 118 -15.13 8.95 -9.05
CA GLU A 118 -16.28 8.40 -8.32
C GLU A 118 -15.83 7.75 -7.00
N ARG A 119 -14.67 7.09 -7.00
CA ARG A 119 -14.10 6.48 -5.79
C ARG A 119 -13.63 7.49 -4.77
N GLU A 120 -12.96 8.56 -5.20
CA GLU A 120 -12.48 9.61 -4.32
C GLU A 120 -13.65 10.32 -3.63
N GLU A 121 -14.69 10.64 -4.39
CA GLU A 121 -15.89 11.36 -3.90
C GLU A 121 -16.71 10.54 -2.89
N THR A 122 -16.71 9.21 -3.01
CA THR A 122 -17.56 8.33 -2.21
C THR A 122 -16.78 7.44 -1.24
N HIS A 123 -15.47 7.68 -1.07
CA HIS A 123 -14.58 6.83 -0.27
C HIS A 123 -15.06 6.64 1.17
N CYS A 124 -15.50 7.72 1.83
CA CYS A 124 -15.93 7.71 3.24
C CYS A 124 -17.44 7.46 3.42
N ASN A 125 -18.23 7.42 2.35
CA ASN A 125 -19.70 7.36 2.44
C ASN A 125 -20.26 5.93 2.28
N ASN A 126 -19.47 4.90 2.56
CA ASN A 126 -19.87 3.50 2.38
C ASN A 126 -19.69 2.76 3.71
N PRO A 127 -20.57 1.84 4.13
CA PRO A 127 -20.39 1.05 5.36
C PRO A 127 -19.16 0.12 5.33
N LEU A 128 -18.50 0.01 4.18
CA LEU A 128 -17.24 -0.71 4.02
C LEU A 128 -16.23 0.19 3.32
N LEU A 129 -15.10 0.39 3.98
CA LEU A 129 -13.96 1.13 3.45
C LEU A 129 -13.36 0.38 2.26
N ARG A 130 -12.88 1.14 1.28
CA ARG A 130 -12.16 0.66 0.11
C ARG A 130 -10.95 1.55 -0.11
N LEU A 131 -9.98 1.13 -0.91
CA LEU A 131 -8.93 2.04 -1.36
C LEU A 131 -9.54 3.23 -2.12
N SER A 132 -9.02 4.42 -1.84
CA SER A 132 -9.39 5.66 -2.53
C SER A 132 -9.07 5.61 -4.03
N GLY A 133 -9.61 6.54 -4.81
CA GLY A 133 -9.27 6.64 -6.23
C GLY A 133 -7.77 6.83 -6.40
N ALA A 134 -7.20 7.74 -5.62
CA ALA A 134 -5.78 8.04 -5.53
C ALA A 134 -4.83 6.82 -5.39
N THR A 135 -5.28 5.75 -4.74
CA THR A 135 -4.45 4.59 -4.36
C THR A 135 -4.86 3.32 -5.10
N LEU A 136 -5.95 3.36 -5.87
CA LEU A 136 -6.42 2.22 -6.64
C LEU A 136 -5.38 1.75 -7.66
N ILE A 137 -4.65 2.67 -8.28
CA ILE A 137 -3.69 2.34 -9.35
C ILE A 137 -2.55 1.47 -8.79
N GLU A 138 -2.07 1.71 -7.57
CA GLU A 138 -1.07 0.84 -6.92
C GLU A 138 -1.56 -0.62 -6.86
N ARG A 139 -2.82 -0.82 -6.47
CA ARG A 139 -3.41 -2.17 -6.43
C ARG A 139 -3.53 -2.79 -7.83
N LEU A 140 -3.85 -1.99 -8.84
CA LEU A 140 -4.00 -2.45 -10.23
C LEU A 140 -2.65 -2.71 -10.91
N ASP A 141 -1.59 -2.05 -10.47
CA ASP A 141 -0.26 -2.16 -11.04
C ASP A 141 0.31 -3.58 -10.88
N PRO A 142 0.71 -4.26 -11.97
CA PRO A 142 1.33 -5.58 -11.91
C PRO A 142 2.60 -5.65 -11.05
N ALA A 143 3.29 -4.52 -10.86
CA ALA A 143 4.46 -4.41 -10.00
C ALA A 143 4.14 -3.83 -8.60
N HIS A 144 2.87 -3.47 -8.35
CA HIS A 144 2.41 -2.81 -7.12
C HIS A 144 3.28 -1.62 -6.70
N ARG A 145 3.74 -0.80 -7.65
CA ARG A 145 4.53 0.39 -7.36
C ARG A 145 3.66 1.38 -6.60
N THR A 146 4.24 2.10 -5.66
CA THR A 146 3.49 3.11 -4.90
C THR A 146 3.09 4.27 -5.82
N ILE A 147 1.78 4.52 -5.89
CA ILE A 147 1.18 5.59 -6.70
C ILE A 147 0.09 6.24 -5.84
N GLU A 148 0.31 7.49 -5.46
CA GLU A 148 -0.54 8.20 -4.51
C GLU A 148 -0.69 9.66 -4.92
N PHE A 149 -1.77 9.99 -5.62
CA PHE A 149 -2.04 11.35 -6.06
C PHE A 149 -3.33 11.89 -5.44
N LYS A 150 -3.63 13.18 -5.60
CA LYS A 150 -4.98 13.70 -5.30
C LYS A 150 -5.73 13.86 -6.61
N TYR A 151 -6.94 13.31 -6.72
CA TYR A 151 -7.71 13.46 -7.95
C TYR A 151 -7.96 14.95 -8.29
N SER A 152 -8.22 15.79 -7.27
CA SER A 152 -8.36 17.24 -7.43
C SER A 152 -7.14 17.93 -8.05
N ASP A 153 -5.94 17.33 -7.93
CA ASP A 153 -4.72 17.89 -8.50
C ASP A 153 -4.68 17.64 -10.02
N ILE A 154 -5.26 16.53 -10.49
CA ILE A 154 -5.44 16.26 -11.93
C ILE A 154 -6.30 17.35 -12.56
N GLU A 155 -7.46 17.64 -11.97
CA GLU A 155 -8.39 18.66 -12.48
C GLU A 155 -7.77 20.06 -12.53
N LYS A 156 -6.85 20.35 -11.60
CA LYS A 156 -6.14 21.64 -11.52
C LYS A 156 -4.83 21.67 -12.30
N GLY A 157 -4.43 20.56 -12.93
CA GLY A 157 -3.16 20.45 -13.64
C GLY A 157 -1.92 20.48 -12.75
N PHE A 158 -2.06 20.26 -11.43
CA PHE A 158 -0.96 20.23 -10.48
C PHE A 158 -0.46 18.81 -10.22
N ASN A 159 0.82 18.68 -9.85
CA ASN A 159 1.37 17.45 -9.26
C ASN A 159 2.18 17.85 -8.02
N ARG A 160 1.52 17.93 -6.86
CA ARG A 160 2.15 18.42 -5.62
C ARG A 160 3.10 17.42 -4.95
N ALA A 161 2.89 16.13 -5.18
CA ALA A 161 3.67 15.08 -4.53
C ALA A 161 5.00 14.81 -5.24
N CYS A 162 5.08 15.09 -6.55
CA CYS A 162 6.30 14.95 -7.38
C CYS A 162 6.98 13.57 -7.37
N TYR A 163 6.35 12.52 -6.83
CA TYR A 163 6.89 11.16 -6.91
C TYR A 163 6.92 10.66 -8.37
N PRO A 164 7.88 9.81 -8.76
CA PRO A 164 8.10 9.43 -10.15
C PRO A 164 6.87 8.81 -10.80
N MET A 165 6.21 7.89 -10.09
CA MET A 165 5.01 7.23 -10.60
C MET A 165 3.83 8.17 -10.72
N ASN A 166 3.72 9.15 -9.82
CA ASN A 166 2.68 10.17 -9.91
C ASN A 166 2.92 11.02 -11.16
N THR A 167 4.15 11.52 -11.35
CA THR A 167 4.54 12.31 -12.53
C THR A 167 4.21 11.58 -13.82
N ALA A 168 4.61 10.31 -13.94
CA ALA A 168 4.30 9.48 -15.09
C ALA A 168 2.77 9.30 -15.31
N PHE A 169 2.00 9.16 -14.23
CA PHE A 169 0.54 9.10 -14.32
C PHE A 169 -0.05 10.42 -14.83
N TYR A 170 0.42 11.58 -14.36
CA TYR A 170 -0.03 12.89 -14.83
C TYR A 170 0.31 13.13 -16.31
N GLU A 171 1.49 12.70 -16.77
CA GLU A 171 1.89 12.77 -18.17
C GLU A 171 0.95 11.94 -19.05
N TRP A 172 0.68 10.69 -18.66
CA TRP A 172 -0.30 9.83 -19.33
C TRP A 172 -1.71 10.45 -19.36
N VAL A 173 -2.13 11.13 -18.29
CA VAL A 173 -3.42 11.84 -18.26
C VAL A 173 -3.47 12.99 -19.27
N ARG A 174 -2.35 13.66 -19.56
CA ARG A 174 -2.29 14.79 -20.50
C ARG A 174 -2.20 14.36 -21.97
N GLU A 175 -1.72 13.16 -22.25
CA GLU A 175 -1.55 12.66 -23.62
C GLU A 175 -2.89 12.44 -24.33
N ILE A 176 -2.94 12.67 -25.65
CA ILE A 176 -4.14 12.45 -26.44
C ILE A 176 -4.16 10.97 -26.87
N ASP A 177 -5.20 10.25 -26.48
CA ASP A 177 -5.42 8.84 -26.81
C ASP A 177 -4.22 7.89 -26.56
N PRO A 178 -3.62 7.90 -25.35
CA PRO A 178 -2.50 7.04 -25.05
C PRO A 178 -2.94 5.57 -24.93
N PRO A 179 -2.02 4.60 -25.15
CA PRO A 179 -2.21 3.23 -24.72
C PRO A 179 -2.60 3.14 -23.24
N PRO A 180 -3.18 2.01 -22.79
CA PRO A 180 -3.46 1.79 -21.37
C PRO A 180 -2.23 2.06 -20.49
N PHE A 181 -2.43 2.70 -19.34
CA PHE A 181 -1.34 3.26 -18.52
C PHE A 181 -0.14 2.32 -18.29
N PHE A 182 -0.37 1.05 -17.94
CA PHE A 182 0.73 0.12 -17.67
C PHE A 182 1.48 -0.36 -18.93
N LEU A 183 0.83 -0.35 -20.10
CA LEU A 183 1.49 -0.55 -21.40
C LEU A 183 2.24 0.70 -21.84
N TRP A 184 1.64 1.89 -21.66
CA TRP A 184 2.29 3.17 -21.92
C TRP A 184 3.59 3.34 -21.12
N LEU A 185 3.59 2.90 -19.85
CA LEU A 185 4.79 2.92 -19.00
C LEU A 185 5.97 2.12 -19.57
N GLU A 186 5.75 1.13 -20.43
CA GLU A 186 6.83 0.29 -20.99
C GLU A 186 7.84 1.05 -21.85
N GLU A 187 7.45 2.20 -22.39
CA GLU A 187 8.32 3.07 -23.18
C GLU A 187 8.78 4.30 -22.39
N HIS A 188 8.11 4.59 -21.28
CA HIS A 188 8.40 5.75 -20.46
C HIS A 188 9.81 5.68 -19.82
N PRO A 189 10.60 6.76 -19.80
CA PRO A 189 11.96 6.79 -19.22
C PRO A 189 12.04 6.29 -17.78
N LEU A 190 10.96 6.40 -17.00
CA LEU A 190 10.89 5.82 -15.67
C LEU A 190 11.20 4.31 -15.65
N THR A 191 10.81 3.57 -16.69
CA THR A 191 11.05 2.12 -16.84
C THR A 191 12.27 1.79 -17.67
N THR A 192 12.64 2.64 -18.63
CA THR A 192 13.71 2.34 -19.61
C THR A 192 15.06 2.98 -19.26
N ALA A 193 15.08 4.09 -18.52
CA ALA A 193 16.32 4.76 -18.15
C ALA A 193 17.05 4.02 -17.01
N LEU A 194 18.37 3.97 -17.11
CA LEU A 194 19.28 3.41 -16.12
C LEU A 194 20.07 4.52 -15.43
N GLU A 195 20.09 4.47 -14.10
CA GLU A 195 20.79 5.46 -13.28
C GLU A 195 22.28 5.48 -13.62
N GLY A 196 22.80 6.68 -13.86
CA GLY A 196 24.19 6.86 -14.21
C GLY A 196 24.59 6.32 -15.58
N VAL A 197 23.65 5.86 -16.42
CA VAL A 197 23.95 5.35 -17.79
C VAL A 197 23.20 6.15 -18.84
N SER A 198 21.87 6.28 -18.70
CA SER A 198 21.01 6.90 -19.72
C SER A 198 21.05 8.42 -19.67
N ASP A 199 21.10 9.08 -20.84
CA ASP A 199 21.11 10.56 -20.93
C ASP A 199 19.78 11.19 -20.51
N ASN A 200 18.68 10.45 -20.68
CA ASN A 200 17.34 10.87 -20.27
C ASN A 200 17.02 10.49 -18.81
N TRP A 201 18.02 10.04 -18.04
CA TRP A 201 17.86 9.92 -16.59
C TRP A 201 17.67 11.29 -15.98
N THR A 202 16.70 11.42 -15.07
CA THR A 202 16.43 12.69 -14.38
C THR A 202 16.47 12.51 -12.87
N ASP A 203 16.79 13.58 -12.16
CA ASP A 203 16.80 13.59 -10.68
C ASP A 203 15.43 13.30 -10.08
N ALA A 204 14.35 13.57 -10.81
CA ALA A 204 13.01 13.16 -10.41
C ALA A 204 12.92 11.64 -10.21
N TYR A 205 13.66 10.84 -11.00
CA TYR A 205 13.70 9.38 -10.92
C TYR A 205 14.64 8.83 -9.84
N LYS A 206 15.47 9.68 -9.20
CA LYS A 206 16.33 9.27 -8.07
C LYS A 206 15.52 8.83 -6.86
N THR A 207 14.32 9.36 -6.69
CA THR A 207 13.45 8.90 -5.60
C THR A 207 13.07 7.44 -5.84
N LYS A 208 13.42 6.59 -4.86
CA LYS A 208 13.21 5.15 -4.97
C LYS A 208 11.72 4.85 -5.11
N VAL A 209 11.33 4.29 -6.25
CA VAL A 209 9.98 3.74 -6.42
C VAL A 209 9.86 2.51 -5.51
N THR A 210 9.02 2.62 -4.48
CA THR A 210 8.69 1.50 -3.60
C THR A 210 7.62 0.62 -4.23
N SER A 211 7.55 -0.62 -3.77
CA SER A 211 6.51 -1.57 -4.17
C SER A 211 5.87 -2.15 -2.91
N VAL A 212 4.55 -2.21 -2.90
CA VAL A 212 3.78 -2.79 -1.80
C VAL A 212 3.55 -4.27 -2.08
N ASP A 213 3.85 -5.12 -1.12
CA ASP A 213 3.60 -6.55 -1.24
C ASP A 213 2.14 -6.85 -0.88
N TYR A 214 1.35 -7.22 -1.88
CA TYR A 214 -0.05 -7.64 -1.73
C TYR A 214 -0.20 -9.15 -1.52
N GLU A 215 0.88 -9.93 -1.62
CA GLU A 215 0.94 -11.36 -1.34
C GLU A 215 1.47 -11.67 0.06
N LEU A 216 1.19 -10.81 1.04
CA LEU A 216 1.63 -11.00 2.43
C LEU A 216 1.18 -12.35 3.01
N ARG A 217 2.14 -13.29 3.16
CA ARG A 217 1.89 -14.70 3.55
C ARG A 217 2.03 -14.95 5.05
N ASP A 218 2.77 -14.11 5.74
CA ASP A 218 3.10 -14.18 7.17
C ASP A 218 2.19 -13.30 8.04
N LYS A 219 1.13 -12.72 7.47
CA LYS A 219 0.04 -12.16 8.29
C LYS A 219 -0.58 -13.23 9.17
N VAL A 220 -0.97 -12.84 10.37
CA VAL A 220 -1.74 -13.70 11.27
C VAL A 220 -3.22 -13.32 11.21
N GLN A 221 -4.06 -14.34 11.28
CA GLN A 221 -5.50 -14.16 11.44
C GLN A 221 -5.86 -14.26 12.92
N VAL A 222 -6.76 -13.41 13.36
CA VAL A 222 -7.12 -13.27 14.77
C VAL A 222 -8.64 -13.26 14.89
N LYS A 223 -9.15 -14.00 15.86
CA LYS A 223 -10.56 -13.99 16.25
C LYS A 223 -10.71 -13.61 17.71
N ILE A 224 -11.90 -13.17 18.10
CA ILE A 224 -12.25 -12.99 19.50
C ILE A 224 -12.95 -14.26 19.99
N ASP A 225 -12.44 -14.81 21.08
CA ASP A 225 -12.99 -15.97 21.77
C ASP A 225 -12.69 -15.84 23.27
N ASP A 226 -13.67 -16.17 24.11
CA ASP A 226 -13.60 -15.99 25.57
C ASP A 226 -13.11 -14.58 25.99
N LYS A 227 -13.69 -13.53 25.37
CA LYS A 227 -13.31 -12.12 25.59
C LYS A 227 -11.82 -11.83 25.40
N LYS A 228 -11.14 -12.61 24.55
CA LYS A 228 -9.72 -12.47 24.22
C LYS A 228 -9.50 -12.54 22.71
N LEU A 229 -8.60 -11.71 22.21
CA LEU A 229 -8.05 -11.85 20.86
C LEU A 229 -7.09 -13.05 20.83
N LYS A 230 -7.43 -14.07 20.04
CA LYS A 230 -6.65 -15.30 19.84
C LYS A 230 -6.21 -15.44 18.39
N ILE A 231 -4.98 -15.88 18.18
CA ILE A 231 -4.44 -16.18 16.85
C ILE A 231 -5.09 -17.47 16.34
N ILE A 232 -5.62 -17.44 15.13
CA ILE A 232 -6.15 -18.63 14.45
C ILE A 232 -4.95 -19.46 13.98
N SER A 233 -4.78 -20.63 14.58
CA SER A 233 -3.79 -21.61 14.14
C SER A 233 -4.17 -22.17 12.77
N LYS A 234 -3.16 -22.48 11.94
CA LYS A 234 -3.35 -23.27 10.71
C LYS A 234 -3.68 -24.73 11.02
N ASP A 235 -3.27 -25.21 12.19
CA ASP A 235 -3.63 -26.52 12.72
C ASP A 235 -4.90 -26.39 13.57
N SER A 236 -5.98 -27.00 13.11
CA SER A 236 -7.29 -27.01 13.78
C SER A 236 -7.28 -27.70 15.15
N LEU A 237 -6.27 -28.52 15.45
CA LEU A 237 -6.14 -29.25 16.72
C LEU A 237 -5.26 -28.50 17.75
N ALA A 238 -4.55 -27.45 17.33
CA ALA A 238 -3.69 -26.69 18.23
C ALA A 238 -4.49 -25.67 19.05
N GLU A 239 -4.11 -25.48 20.32
CA GLU A 239 -4.62 -24.36 21.11
C GLU A 239 -4.34 -23.02 20.40
N THR A 240 -5.30 -22.10 20.45
CA THR A 240 -5.16 -20.79 19.81
C THR A 240 -4.50 -19.82 20.79
N PRO A 241 -3.23 -19.41 20.57
CA PRO A 241 -2.52 -18.58 21.53
C PRO A 241 -3.13 -17.18 21.57
N LEU A 242 -3.05 -16.54 22.73
CA LEU A 242 -3.44 -15.14 22.89
C LEU A 242 -2.59 -14.25 21.98
N LEU A 243 -3.23 -13.30 21.31
CA LEU A 243 -2.51 -12.27 20.59
C LEU A 243 -1.76 -11.38 21.61
N ASN A 244 -0.44 -11.24 21.43
CA ASN A 244 0.37 -10.33 22.21
C ASN A 244 1.38 -9.63 21.30
N THR A 245 0.99 -8.46 20.77
CA THR A 245 1.83 -7.69 19.85
C THR A 245 2.89 -6.87 20.59
N ALA A 246 2.74 -6.64 21.90
CA ALA A 246 3.72 -5.93 22.72
C ALA A 246 5.09 -6.66 22.80
N ARG A 247 5.12 -7.97 22.49
CA ARG A 247 6.36 -8.77 22.42
C ARG A 247 7.14 -8.57 21.12
N LEU A 248 6.55 -7.92 20.11
CA LEU A 248 7.21 -7.58 18.84
C LEU A 248 8.17 -6.41 19.04
N LYS A 249 9.35 -6.70 19.59
CA LYS A 249 10.46 -5.75 19.71
C LYS A 249 11.09 -5.54 18.32
N ASN A 250 11.43 -4.30 17.96
CA ASN A 250 12.25 -3.92 16.78
C ASN A 250 11.59 -3.88 15.38
N LEU A 251 10.26 -3.74 15.26
CA LEU A 251 9.60 -3.57 13.95
C LEU A 251 9.11 -2.12 13.76
N PHE A 252 9.50 -1.54 12.61
CA PHE A 252 9.45 -0.12 12.30
C PHE A 252 8.09 0.55 12.54
N PHE A 253 8.15 1.72 13.15
CA PHE A 253 6.99 2.45 13.66
C PHE A 253 6.21 3.22 12.61
N LYS A 254 4.90 3.30 12.84
CA LYS A 254 4.07 4.42 12.35
C LYS A 254 4.07 5.51 13.42
N MET A 255 4.24 6.78 13.03
CA MET A 255 4.27 7.92 13.96
C MET A 255 3.12 7.85 14.97
N GLY A 256 3.43 7.99 16.26
CA GLY A 256 2.48 8.01 17.36
C GLY A 256 2.14 6.66 18.03
N MET A 257 2.63 5.51 17.53
CA MET A 257 2.42 4.21 18.18
C MET A 257 3.64 3.76 19.01
N PRO A 258 3.44 3.13 20.19
CA PRO A 258 4.53 2.55 20.97
C PRO A 258 5.01 1.21 20.38
N TYR A 259 6.11 0.68 20.93
CA TYR A 259 6.70 -0.59 20.50
C TYR A 259 5.64 -1.70 20.55
N GLY A 260 5.59 -2.53 19.50
CA GLY A 260 4.57 -3.57 19.36
C GLY A 260 3.26 -3.12 18.73
N GLY A 261 3.14 -1.85 18.33
CA GLY A 261 2.03 -1.39 17.48
C GLY A 261 2.00 -2.14 16.15
N SER A 262 0.87 -2.77 15.85
CA SER A 262 0.69 -3.58 14.63
C SER A 262 -0.48 -3.07 13.81
N ALA A 263 -0.38 -3.21 12.48
CA ALA A 263 -1.49 -2.91 11.59
C ALA A 263 -2.55 -4.01 11.72
N PHE A 264 -3.82 -3.60 11.68
CA PHE A 264 -4.94 -4.53 11.58
C PHE A 264 -5.90 -4.12 10.47
N VAL A 265 -6.59 -5.11 9.93
CA VAL A 265 -7.75 -4.97 9.05
C VAL A 265 -8.90 -5.81 9.60
N TRP A 266 -10.06 -5.19 9.77
CA TRP A 266 -11.30 -5.86 10.16
C TRP A 266 -12.04 -6.39 8.93
N ASP A 267 -12.22 -7.70 8.87
CA ASP A 267 -12.70 -8.41 7.69
C ASP A 267 -14.13 -8.02 7.32
N LYS A 268 -14.39 -7.90 6.02
CA LYS A 268 -15.71 -7.59 5.48
C LYS A 268 -16.71 -8.73 5.71
N PHE A 269 -16.30 -9.96 5.46
CA PHE A 269 -17.16 -11.15 5.36
C PHE A 269 -17.40 -11.82 6.72
N ASN A 270 -16.44 -11.73 7.64
CA ASN A 270 -16.55 -12.28 8.98
C ASN A 270 -16.26 -11.19 10.02
N ASP A 271 -17.28 -10.82 10.80
CA ASP A 271 -17.18 -9.78 11.83
C ASP A 271 -16.25 -10.17 12.98
N ASN A 272 -15.99 -11.46 13.21
CA ASN A 272 -15.06 -11.95 14.21
C ASN A 272 -13.68 -12.30 13.65
N LEU A 273 -13.29 -11.73 12.50
CA LEU A 273 -11.99 -11.97 11.87
C LEU A 273 -11.21 -10.67 11.64
N PHE A 274 -9.96 -10.69 12.08
CA PHE A 274 -8.98 -9.63 11.88
C PHE A 274 -7.73 -10.19 11.21
N HIS A 275 -7.16 -9.42 10.28
CA HIS A 275 -5.86 -9.69 9.67
C HIS A 275 -4.83 -8.76 10.29
N VAL A 276 -3.71 -9.28 10.77
CA VAL A 276 -2.75 -8.54 11.58
C VAL A 276 -1.33 -8.77 11.08
N HIS A 277 -0.55 -7.70 11.00
CA HIS A 277 0.87 -7.76 10.66
C HIS A 277 1.59 -6.49 11.13
N PRO A 278 2.89 -6.56 11.47
CA PRO A 278 3.73 -5.39 11.63
C PRO A 278 3.68 -4.48 10.40
N HIS A 279 3.47 -3.18 10.60
CA HIS A 279 3.50 -2.22 9.51
C HIS A 279 4.96 -1.95 9.08
N LYS A 280 5.25 -1.89 7.77
CA LYS A 280 6.57 -1.51 7.26
C LYS A 280 6.42 -0.55 6.09
N ALA A 281 6.76 0.72 6.30
CA ALA A 281 6.63 1.75 5.28
C ALA A 281 7.34 1.34 3.97
N GLY A 282 6.67 1.56 2.84
CA GLY A 282 7.16 1.21 1.51
C GLY A 282 7.27 -0.30 1.20
N VAL A 283 6.80 -1.18 2.09
CA VAL A 283 6.82 -2.65 1.88
C VAL A 283 5.46 -3.27 2.22
N PHE A 284 4.97 -3.07 3.43
CA PHE A 284 3.72 -3.63 3.93
C PHE A 284 2.82 -2.53 4.47
N HIS A 285 1.67 -2.37 3.84
CA HIS A 285 0.66 -1.40 4.24
C HIS A 285 -0.58 -2.14 4.76
N HIS A 286 -1.57 -1.40 5.27
CA HIS A 286 -2.87 -1.97 5.61
C HIS A 286 -3.54 -2.65 4.42
N SER A 287 -3.35 -2.11 3.20
CA SER A 287 -3.84 -2.69 1.96
C SER A 287 -3.25 -4.09 1.68
N SER A 288 -2.02 -4.38 2.13
CA SER A 288 -1.40 -5.72 2.02
C SER A 288 -2.16 -6.80 2.80
N LEU A 289 -2.71 -6.46 3.97
CA LEU A 289 -3.36 -7.41 4.88
C LEU A 289 -4.56 -8.10 4.25
N PHE A 290 -5.30 -7.39 3.40
CA PHE A 290 -6.51 -7.89 2.77
C PHE A 290 -6.56 -7.63 1.25
N GLN A 291 -5.40 -7.66 0.60
CA GLN A 291 -5.25 -7.55 -0.86
C GLN A 291 -5.94 -6.31 -1.47
N GLY A 292 -5.99 -5.20 -0.73
CA GLY A 292 -6.67 -3.96 -1.09
C GLY A 292 -8.18 -4.11 -1.27
N ARG A 293 -8.79 -5.18 -0.76
CA ARG A 293 -10.25 -5.42 -0.80
C ARG A 293 -10.97 -4.47 0.15
N LYS A 294 -12.30 -4.49 0.10
CA LYS A 294 -13.13 -3.75 1.05
C LYS A 294 -12.97 -4.30 2.47
N VAL A 295 -12.99 -3.43 3.47
CA VAL A 295 -12.81 -3.75 4.89
C VAL A 295 -13.87 -3.02 5.72
N ARG A 296 -14.18 -3.50 6.93
CA ARG A 296 -15.08 -2.77 7.86
C ARG A 296 -14.37 -1.58 8.49
N CYS A 297 -13.15 -1.82 8.95
CA CYS A 297 -12.25 -0.81 9.50
C CYS A 297 -10.81 -1.29 9.34
N ALA A 298 -9.86 -0.39 9.43
CA ALA A 298 -8.43 -0.70 9.49
C ALA A 298 -7.75 0.30 10.41
N GLY A 299 -6.58 -0.03 10.94
CA GLY A 299 -5.91 0.87 11.86
C GLY A 299 -4.65 0.29 12.46
N MET A 300 -4.19 0.90 13.54
CA MET A 300 -3.09 0.39 14.35
C MET A 300 -3.62 0.00 15.71
N TRP A 301 -3.09 -1.09 16.28
CA TRP A 301 -3.39 -1.47 17.65
C TRP A 301 -2.16 -2.02 18.38
N LEU A 302 -2.21 -1.99 19.70
CA LEU A 302 -1.30 -2.68 20.60
C LEU A 302 -2.14 -3.64 21.43
N VAL A 303 -1.81 -4.93 21.37
CA VAL A 303 -2.54 -5.98 22.09
C VAL A 303 -1.61 -6.65 23.11
N LYS A 304 -2.09 -6.78 24.34
CA LYS A 304 -1.41 -7.45 25.45
C LYS A 304 -2.32 -8.54 26.00
N ASP A 305 -1.85 -9.78 25.97
CA ASP A 305 -2.54 -10.95 26.52
C ASP A 305 -4.02 -11.02 26.09
N GLY A 306 -4.24 -10.86 24.77
CA GLY A 306 -5.55 -10.88 24.12
C GLY A 306 -6.41 -9.63 24.33
N MET A 307 -5.93 -8.61 25.05
CA MET A 307 -6.63 -7.36 25.32
C MET A 307 -6.05 -6.20 24.53
N VAL A 308 -6.90 -5.35 23.97
CA VAL A 308 -6.48 -4.14 23.27
C VAL A 308 -6.06 -3.08 24.29
N ALA A 309 -4.76 -2.79 24.33
CA ALA A 309 -4.19 -1.76 25.20
C ALA A 309 -4.25 -0.37 24.54
N MET A 310 -3.97 -0.28 23.24
CA MET A 310 -4.06 0.96 22.47
C MET A 310 -4.62 0.69 21.08
N ILE A 311 -5.40 1.62 20.53
CA ILE A 311 -5.98 1.47 19.20
C ILE A 311 -6.18 2.82 18.52
N SER A 312 -5.99 2.89 17.21
CA SER A 312 -6.23 4.08 16.40
C SER A 312 -6.75 3.76 14.99
N ASN A 313 -7.43 4.71 14.36
CA ASN A 313 -7.87 4.62 12.95
C ASN A 313 -6.76 4.90 11.93
N SER A 314 -5.48 4.93 12.35
CA SER A 314 -4.35 5.23 11.47
C SER A 314 -4.08 4.10 10.48
N SER A 315 -4.67 4.15 9.29
CA SER A 315 -4.68 3.01 8.34
C SER A 315 -4.13 3.29 6.94
N GLY A 316 -3.45 4.43 6.74
CA GLY A 316 -2.85 4.75 5.44
C GLY A 316 -3.93 5.02 4.40
N HIS A 317 -4.16 4.08 3.48
CA HIS A 317 -5.08 4.25 2.35
C HIS A 317 -6.57 4.00 2.66
N TYR A 318 -6.90 3.28 3.73
CA TYR A 318 -8.31 3.00 4.06
C TYR A 318 -9.02 4.15 4.80
N LYS A 319 -8.27 5.00 5.51
CA LYS A 319 -8.73 6.22 6.21
C LYS A 319 -10.17 6.12 6.79
N PRO A 320 -10.44 5.23 7.77
CA PRO A 320 -11.71 5.17 8.46
C PRO A 320 -12.06 6.53 9.02
N ASP A 321 -13.30 6.95 8.78
CA ASP A 321 -13.88 8.06 9.51
C ASP A 321 -14.25 7.65 10.94
N THR A 322 -14.78 8.62 11.70
CA THR A 322 -15.18 8.42 13.09
C THR A 322 -16.31 7.41 13.24
N LEU A 323 -17.24 7.29 12.28
CA LEU A 323 -18.32 6.31 12.35
C LEU A 323 -17.78 4.87 12.20
N HIS A 324 -16.95 4.62 11.19
CA HIS A 324 -16.31 3.31 10.99
C HIS A 324 -15.47 2.91 12.19
N PHE A 325 -14.72 3.87 12.74
CA PHE A 325 -13.88 3.61 13.90
C PHE A 325 -14.70 3.37 15.17
N TYR A 326 -15.78 4.13 15.38
CA TYR A 326 -16.71 3.91 16.49
C TYR A 326 -17.37 2.53 16.43
N GLN A 327 -17.84 2.10 15.25
CA GLN A 327 -18.42 0.77 15.05
C GLN A 327 -17.43 -0.35 15.42
N LEU A 328 -16.15 -0.18 15.10
CA LEU A 328 -15.10 -1.10 15.55
C LEU A 328 -14.95 -1.07 17.08
N ILE A 329 -14.83 0.10 17.69
CA ILE A 329 -14.66 0.22 19.15
C ILE A 329 -15.85 -0.40 19.89
N ARG A 330 -17.08 -0.15 19.41
CA ARG A 330 -18.29 -0.75 19.93
C ARG A 330 -18.26 -2.27 19.85
N PHE A 331 -17.93 -2.83 18.68
CA PHE A 331 -17.80 -4.28 18.52
C PHE A 331 -16.77 -4.86 19.50
N LEU A 332 -15.59 -4.24 19.63
CA LEU A 332 -14.55 -4.69 20.56
C LEU A 332 -15.01 -4.58 22.03
N HIS A 333 -15.78 -3.55 22.37
CA HIS A 333 -16.33 -3.32 23.71
C HIS A 333 -17.37 -4.37 24.07
N GLU A 334 -18.33 -4.64 23.18
CA GLU A 334 -19.35 -5.69 23.35
C GLU A 334 -18.72 -7.08 23.47
N LYS A 335 -17.60 -7.32 22.80
CA LYS A 335 -16.83 -8.56 22.92
C LYS A 335 -15.89 -8.61 24.14
N GLY A 336 -15.81 -7.53 24.92
CA GLY A 336 -15.05 -7.47 26.17
C GLY A 336 -13.53 -7.49 26.00
N VAL A 337 -12.99 -7.08 24.84
CA VAL A 337 -11.53 -7.05 24.57
C VAL A 337 -10.91 -5.66 24.71
N VAL A 338 -11.72 -4.63 24.95
CA VAL A 338 -11.31 -3.28 25.38
C VAL A 338 -11.85 -3.00 26.78
N ASN A 339 -11.24 -2.08 27.51
CA ASN A 339 -11.68 -1.66 28.84
C ASN A 339 -11.30 -0.20 29.12
N ASN A 340 -11.56 0.29 30.33
CA ASN A 340 -11.28 1.68 30.71
C ASN A 340 -9.79 2.07 30.66
N CYS A 341 -8.88 1.09 30.67
CA CYS A 341 -7.45 1.32 30.50
C CYS A 341 -7.02 1.36 29.02
N THR A 342 -7.91 0.99 28.08
CA THR A 342 -7.64 1.10 26.64
C THR A 342 -7.51 2.57 26.25
N SER A 343 -6.39 2.92 25.60
CA SER A 343 -6.20 4.25 25.00
C SER A 343 -6.61 4.26 23.53
N VAL A 344 -7.38 5.26 23.12
CA VAL A 344 -7.97 5.36 21.78
C VAL A 344 -7.52 6.66 21.12
N ALA A 345 -7.13 6.59 19.85
CA ALA A 345 -6.85 7.76 19.02
C ALA A 345 -7.66 7.72 17.72
N ASP A 346 -8.68 8.57 17.63
CA ASP A 346 -9.28 8.95 16.36
C ASP A 346 -8.56 10.18 15.82
N PHE A 347 -7.86 10.04 14.70
CA PHE A 347 -7.08 11.11 14.08
C PHE A 347 -7.93 12.18 13.38
N LEU A 348 -9.26 12.01 13.30
CA LEU A 348 -10.19 13.07 12.87
C LEU A 348 -10.67 13.92 14.06
N ARG A 349 -10.45 13.47 15.30
CA ARG A 349 -10.75 14.27 16.47
C ARG A 349 -9.82 15.49 16.50
N PRO A 350 -10.34 16.72 16.62
CA PRO A 350 -9.50 17.89 16.80
C PRO A 350 -8.73 17.79 18.12
N LEU A 351 -7.44 18.10 18.08
CA LEU A 351 -6.63 18.20 19.28
C LEU A 351 -7.02 19.48 20.04
N PRO A 352 -7.08 19.45 21.38
CA PRO A 352 -7.31 20.66 22.15
C PRO A 352 -6.20 21.67 21.85
N TYR A 353 -6.56 22.94 21.76
CA TYR A 353 -5.58 24.01 21.66
C TYR A 353 -4.74 24.05 22.94
N SER A 354 -3.42 24.14 22.80
CA SER A 354 -2.49 24.28 23.90
C SER A 354 -1.55 25.45 23.62
N GLU A 355 -1.54 26.46 24.47
CA GLU A 355 -0.48 27.48 24.45
C GLU A 355 0.85 26.86 24.87
N GLY A 356 1.89 26.98 24.03
CA GLY A 356 3.24 26.46 24.29
C GLY A 356 3.72 25.37 23.33
N THR A 357 4.84 24.74 23.66
CA THR A 357 5.53 23.74 22.79
C THR A 357 5.04 22.30 22.97
N ARG A 358 4.11 22.05 23.91
CA ARG A 358 3.66 20.71 24.26
C ARG A 358 2.48 20.29 23.39
N ILE A 359 2.73 19.46 22.37
CA ILE A 359 1.68 18.89 21.52
C ILE A 359 0.88 17.86 22.34
N PRO A 360 -0.45 18.01 22.49
CA PRO A 360 -1.29 17.03 23.19
C PRO A 360 -1.25 15.65 22.51
N SER A 361 -1.31 14.59 23.31
CA SER A 361 -1.43 13.23 22.78
C SER A 361 -2.75 13.06 22.02
N SER A 362 -2.72 12.44 20.85
CA SER A 362 -3.94 12.04 20.14
C SER A 362 -4.69 10.92 20.87
N PHE A 363 -3.97 10.10 21.66
CA PHE A 363 -4.55 9.04 22.48
C PHE A 363 -5.17 9.60 23.75
N ILE A 364 -6.44 9.24 23.97
CA ILE A 364 -7.24 9.54 25.16
C ILE A 364 -7.84 8.25 25.75
N PRO A 365 -8.28 8.23 27.02
CA PRO A 365 -8.97 7.08 27.59
C PRO A 365 -10.23 6.70 26.81
N LEU A 366 -10.57 5.41 26.78
CA LEU A 366 -11.76 4.89 26.08
C LEU A 366 -13.03 5.67 26.42
N GLN A 367 -13.25 5.98 27.71
CA GLN A 367 -14.47 6.67 28.15
C GLN A 367 -14.58 8.09 27.58
N GLU A 368 -13.47 8.81 27.50
CA GLU A 368 -13.44 10.16 26.91
C GLU A 368 -13.70 10.10 25.40
N TYR A 369 -13.13 9.09 24.72
CA TYR A 369 -13.40 8.85 23.30
C TYR A 369 -14.88 8.54 23.04
N LEU A 370 -15.50 7.65 23.83
CA LEU A 370 -16.91 7.31 23.67
C LEU A 370 -17.81 8.54 23.82
N THR A 371 -17.59 9.34 24.87
CA THR A 371 -18.33 10.60 25.09
C THR A 371 -18.22 11.54 23.88
N TRP A 372 -17.02 11.72 23.33
CA TRP A 372 -16.81 12.59 22.17
C TRP A 372 -17.40 12.02 20.87
N ALA A 373 -17.16 10.72 20.61
CA ALA A 373 -17.54 10.06 19.36
C ALA A 373 -19.07 9.95 19.24
N GLU A 374 -19.76 9.64 20.33
CA GLU A 374 -21.23 9.52 20.36
C GLU A 374 -21.95 10.85 20.17
N GLY A 375 -21.26 11.97 20.45
CA GLY A 375 -21.72 13.32 20.12
C GLY A 375 -21.54 13.72 18.65
N GLN A 376 -20.86 12.90 17.82
CA GLN A 376 -20.67 13.24 16.41
C GLN A 376 -21.94 12.94 15.58
N PRO A 377 -22.34 13.81 14.63
CA PRO A 377 -23.60 13.66 13.89
C PRO A 377 -23.80 12.29 13.24
N ALA A 378 -22.76 11.76 12.58
CA ALA A 378 -22.85 10.46 11.91
C ALA A 378 -23.00 9.28 12.89
N VAL A 379 -22.41 9.38 14.08
CA VAL A 379 -22.53 8.35 15.12
C VAL A 379 -23.89 8.43 15.80
N ALA A 380 -24.34 9.63 16.15
CA ALA A 380 -25.68 9.85 16.71
C ALA A 380 -26.78 9.30 15.79
N GLN A 381 -26.70 9.61 14.49
CA GLN A 381 -27.63 9.08 13.48
C GLN A 381 -27.57 7.55 13.39
N TYR A 382 -26.38 6.96 13.44
CA TYR A 382 -26.20 5.51 13.45
C TYR A 382 -26.87 4.85 14.68
N LEU A 383 -26.64 5.40 15.87
CA LEU A 383 -27.25 4.90 17.11
C LEU A 383 -28.78 4.96 17.05
N GLU A 384 -29.34 6.08 16.56
CA GLU A 384 -30.79 6.24 16.39
C GLU A 384 -31.36 5.24 15.38
N THR A 385 -30.73 5.14 14.20
CA THR A 385 -31.18 4.28 13.09
C THR A 385 -31.18 2.81 13.48
N GLU A 386 -30.12 2.36 14.15
CA GLU A 386 -29.96 0.97 14.61
C GLU A 386 -30.64 0.71 15.98
N LYS A 387 -31.26 1.73 16.59
CA LYS A 387 -31.91 1.67 17.92
C LYS A 387 -30.97 1.16 19.02
N LEU A 388 -29.72 1.61 18.98
CA LEU A 388 -28.68 1.21 19.91
C LEU A 388 -28.53 2.24 21.03
N GLN A 389 -28.34 1.78 22.25
CA GLN A 389 -27.97 2.66 23.36
C GLN A 389 -26.50 3.09 23.22
N PRO A 390 -26.15 4.34 23.58
CA PRO A 390 -24.76 4.78 23.73
C PRO A 390 -24.02 3.89 24.75
N LEU A 391 -22.71 3.72 24.53
CA LEU A 391 -21.82 3.02 25.46
C LEU A 391 -21.36 3.93 26.60
N THR A 392 -21.47 5.25 26.45
CA THR A 392 -21.22 6.20 27.54
C THR A 392 -22.25 5.97 28.67
N PRO A 393 -21.82 5.82 29.93
CA PRO A 393 -22.74 5.70 31.05
C PRO A 393 -23.66 6.92 31.14
N PRO A 394 -24.93 6.75 31.55
CA PRO A 394 -25.81 7.88 31.84
C PRO A 394 -25.13 8.80 32.86
N GLN A 395 -25.05 10.11 32.59
CA GLN A 395 -24.60 11.06 33.59
C GLN A 395 -25.50 10.91 34.82
N GLN A 396 -24.92 10.46 35.95
CA GLN A 396 -25.62 10.55 37.22
C GLN A 396 -25.82 12.03 37.49
N ASN A 397 -27.08 12.49 37.46
CA ASN A 397 -27.45 13.79 37.98
C ASN A 397 -26.96 13.86 39.42
N VAL A 398 -25.86 14.57 39.66
CA VAL A 398 -25.52 15.05 40.99
C VAL A 398 -26.52 16.15 41.29
N ALA A 399 -27.73 15.74 41.68
CA ALA A 399 -28.68 16.62 42.33
C ALA A 399 -27.98 17.10 43.61
N GLY A 400 -27.51 18.35 43.57
CA GLY A 400 -26.91 18.99 44.72
C GLY A 400 -27.91 18.97 45.87
N THR A 401 -27.67 18.10 46.85
CA THR A 401 -28.17 18.28 48.21
C THR A 401 -27.53 19.54 48.77
N LEU A 402 -28.14 20.69 48.49
CA LEU A 402 -28.04 21.85 49.37
C LEU A 402 -28.77 21.47 50.66
N GLY A 403 -27.98 20.93 51.60
CA GLY A 403 -28.41 20.78 52.98
C GLY A 403 -28.78 22.15 53.53
N ALA A 404 -30.05 22.32 53.84
CA ALA A 404 -30.52 23.38 54.71
C ALA A 404 -29.91 23.15 56.09
N ASN A 405 -28.86 23.90 56.43
CA ASN A 405 -28.48 24.12 57.82
C ASN A 405 -29.21 25.40 58.29
N GLY A 406 -30.31 25.19 58.99
CA GLY A 406 -30.79 26.13 60.00
C GLY A 406 -30.06 25.87 61.31
N GLY A 407 -29.64 26.95 61.96
CA GLY A 407 -28.94 26.97 63.25
C GLY A 407 -28.33 28.33 63.50
#